data_AF-A0A440UTG5-F1
#
_entry.id   AF-A0A440UTG5-F1
#
_cell.length_a   1.000
_cell.length_b   1.000
_cell.length_c   1.000
_cell.angle_alpha   90.00
_cell.angle_beta   90.00
_cell.angle_gamma   90.00
#
_symmetry.space_group_name_H-M   'P 1'
#
loop_
_entity.id
_entity.type
_entity.pdbx_description
1 polymer ?
#
loop_
_entity_poly.entity_id
_entity_poly.type
_entity_poly.pdbx_seq_one_letter_code
_entity_poly.pdbx_strand_id
1 'polypeptide(L)' 'DTAELFRLMKIMAPLEQKAATVEAPRAEVRGAHWLYPKLVAEIAFTEMTKEGTLRHPSYLGLREDKKPEAVVLET' A
#
# COMPACT_ATOMS: atom_id res chain seq x y z
N ASP A 1 -6.57 -14.47 -4.74
CA ASP A 1 -7.90 -14.92 -4.29
C ASP A 1 -8.92 -13.86 -4.67
N THR A 2 -10.00 -14.23 -5.36
CA THR A 2 -11.03 -13.29 -5.83
C THR A 2 -11.85 -12.71 -4.67
N ALA A 3 -12.03 -13.46 -3.57
CA ALA A 3 -12.75 -12.98 -2.41
C ALA A 3 -12.02 -11.80 -1.74
N GLU A 4 -10.71 -11.93 -1.57
CA GLU A 4 -9.89 -10.84 -1.02
C GLU A 4 -9.89 -9.60 -1.92
N LEU A 5 -9.88 -9.76 -3.25
CA LEU A 5 -9.96 -8.62 -4.16
C LEU A 5 -11.25 -7.81 -3.95
N PHE A 6 -12.41 -8.48 -3.88
CA PHE A 6 -13.68 -7.80 -3.63
C PHE A 6 -13.75 -7.17 -2.23
N ARG A 7 -13.17 -7.82 -1.23
CA ARG A 7 -13.07 -7.26 0.13
C ARG A 7 -12.25 -5.96 0.12
N LEU A 8 -11.09 -5.97 -0.52
CA LEU A 8 -10.23 -4.78 -0.66
C LEU A 8 -10.96 -3.67 -1.39
N MET A 9 -11.63 -3.96 -2.52
CA MET A 9 -12.41 -2.95 -3.24
C MET A 9 -13.46 -2.27 -2.35
N LYS A 10 -14.18 -3.05 -1.53
CA LYS A 10 -15.18 -2.51 -0.59
C LYS A 10 -14.57 -1.63 0.49
N ILE A 11 -13.41 -2.01 1.03
CA ILE A 11 -12.70 -1.25 2.08
C ILE A 11 -12.06 0.02 1.50
N MET A 12 -11.54 -0.04 0.28
CA MET A 12 -10.80 1.04 -0.36
C MET A 12 -11.72 2.11 -0.96
N ALA A 13 -12.92 1.75 -1.45
CA ALA A 13 -13.87 2.69 -2.05
C ALA A 13 -14.13 3.97 -1.21
N PRO A 14 -14.42 3.91 0.11
CA PRO A 14 -14.64 5.11 0.91
C PRO A 14 -13.37 5.92 1.20
N LEU A 15 -12.19 5.39 0.88
CA LEU A 15 -10.89 6.04 1.10
C LEU A 15 -10.38 6.76 -0.15
N GLU A 16 -11.11 6.73 -1.27
CA GLU A 16 -10.70 7.40 -2.50
C GLU A 16 -10.38 8.89 -2.28
N GLN A 17 -9.29 9.33 -2.91
CA GLN A 17 -8.95 10.74 -3.03
C GLN A 17 -8.36 11.07 -4.39
N LYS A 18 -8.27 12.36 -4.70
CA LYS A 18 -7.80 12.85 -5.99
C LYS A 18 -6.28 13.06 -6.08
N ALA A 19 -5.64 13.33 -4.95
CA ALA A 19 -4.23 13.70 -4.89
C ALA A 19 -3.36 12.47 -4.60
N ALA A 20 -2.14 12.49 -5.15
CA ALA A 20 -1.13 11.49 -4.81
C ALA A 20 -0.78 11.55 -3.32
N THR A 21 -0.63 10.38 -2.70
CA THR A 21 -0.29 10.25 -1.27
C THR A 21 1.17 9.94 -1.00
N VAL A 22 1.94 9.74 -2.06
CA VAL A 22 3.36 9.44 -2.01
C VAL A 22 4.07 10.25 -3.08
N GLU A 23 5.33 10.58 -2.80
CA GLU A 23 6.25 11.05 -3.82
C GLU A 23 6.86 9.82 -4.49
N ALA A 24 6.56 9.62 -5.78
CA ALA A 24 7.01 8.48 -6.55
C ALA A 24 7.24 8.85 -8.03
N PRO A 25 8.04 8.06 -8.78
CA PRO A 25 8.25 8.29 -10.21
C PRO A 25 6.92 8.38 -10.97
N ARG A 26 6.87 9.24 -12.00
CA ARG A 26 5.64 9.47 -12.80
C ARG A 26 5.03 8.19 -13.37
N ALA A 27 5.87 7.21 -13.70
CA ALA A 27 5.43 5.92 -14.22
C ALA A 27 4.59 5.13 -13.19
N GLU A 28 4.91 5.22 -11.90
CA GLU A 28 4.20 4.55 -10.80
C GLU A 28 2.94 5.32 -10.39
N VAL A 29 2.97 6.65 -10.50
CA VAL A 29 1.85 7.55 -10.18
C VAL A 29 0.75 7.50 -11.26
N ARG A 30 1.12 7.29 -12.53
CA ARG A 30 0.18 7.39 -13.66
C ARG A 30 -0.83 6.24 -13.63
N GLY A 31 -2.12 6.60 -13.49
CA GLY A 31 -3.22 5.64 -13.53
C GLY A 31 -3.49 4.95 -12.19
N ALA A 32 -2.78 5.33 -11.13
CA ALA A 32 -3.06 4.86 -9.78
C ALA A 32 -4.40 5.42 -9.27
N HIS A 33 -5.11 4.61 -8.50
CA HIS A 33 -6.24 5.03 -7.69
C HIS A 33 -5.71 5.40 -6.31
N TRP A 34 -5.92 6.65 -5.88
CA TRP A 34 -5.32 7.17 -4.66
C TRP A 34 -6.26 7.00 -3.48
N LEU A 35 -5.70 6.58 -2.35
CA LEU A 35 -6.44 6.34 -1.13
C LEU A 35 -5.91 7.22 0.00
N TYR A 36 -6.76 7.65 0.92
CA TYR A 36 -6.31 8.18 2.21
C TYR A 36 -5.50 7.11 2.96
N PRO A 37 -4.30 7.44 3.50
CA PRO A 37 -3.38 6.46 4.08
C PRO A 37 -3.84 5.97 5.45
N LYS A 38 -4.87 5.13 5.47
CA LYS A 38 -5.49 4.56 6.68
C LYS A 38 -5.34 3.05 6.83
N LEU A 39 -4.89 2.37 5.78
CA LEU A 39 -4.76 0.92 5.74
C LEU A 39 -3.30 0.54 5.92
N VAL A 40 -3.05 -0.50 6.72
CA VAL A 40 -1.74 -1.13 6.87
C VAL A 40 -1.81 -2.50 6.21
N ALA A 41 -0.82 -2.81 5.37
CA ALA A 41 -0.68 -4.12 4.73
C ALA A 41 0.64 -4.77 5.16
N GLU A 42 0.62 -6.10 5.27
CA GLU A 42 1.83 -6.90 5.40
C GLU A 42 2.30 -7.32 4.02
N ILE A 43 3.58 -7.07 3.73
CA ILE A 43 4.20 -7.31 2.44
C ILE A 43 5.44 -8.18 2.65
N ALA A 44 5.50 -9.34 2.00
CA ALA A 44 6.75 -10.08 1.86
C ALA A 44 7.58 -9.46 0.72
N PHE A 45 8.88 -9.27 0.93
CA PHE A 45 9.79 -8.72 -0.07
C PHE A 45 11.20 -9.30 0.13
N THR A 46 12.05 -9.22 -0.89
CA THR A 46 13.42 -9.76 -0.80
C THR A 46 14.42 -8.77 -0.22
N GLU A 47 14.32 -7.51 -0.65
CA GLU A 47 15.16 -6.42 -0.16
C GLU A 47 14.48 -5.08 -0.43
N MET A 48 14.92 -4.05 0.30
CA MET A 48 14.60 -2.66 -0.02
C MET A 48 15.72 -2.06 -0.87
N THR A 49 15.36 -1.38 -1.95
CA THR A 49 16.31 -0.74 -2.86
C THR A 49 16.89 0.53 -2.24
N LYS A 50 17.98 1.05 -2.82
CA LYS A 50 18.57 2.33 -2.38
C LYS A 50 17.63 3.52 -2.62
N GLU A 51 16.71 3.35 -3.56
CA GLU A 51 15.68 4.31 -3.95
C GLU A 51 14.44 4.25 -3.04
N GLY A 52 14.42 3.36 -2.02
CA GLY A 52 13.33 3.27 -1.05
C GLY A 52 12.12 2.46 -1.50
N THR A 53 12.28 1.59 -2.51
CA THR A 53 11.22 0.71 -3.01
C THR A 53 11.47 -0.75 -2.63
N LEU A 54 10.43 -1.59 -2.65
CA LEU A 54 10.55 -3.02 -2.34
C LEU A 54 10.85 -3.83 -3.60
N ARG A 55 11.81 -4.76 -3.53
CA ARG A 55 12.08 -5.72 -4.59
C ARG A 55 11.24 -7.00 -4.40
N HIS A 56 10.58 -7.42 -5.49
CA HIS A 56 9.67 -8.57 -5.52
C HIS A 56 8.61 -8.56 -4.41
N PRO A 57 7.85 -7.45 -4.23
CA PRO A 57 6.84 -7.37 -3.18
C PRO A 57 5.67 -8.30 -3.46
N SER A 58 5.19 -8.97 -2.42
CA SER A 58 4.00 -9.82 -2.43
C SER A 58 3.09 -9.42 -1.28
N TYR A 59 1.84 -9.10 -1.60
CA TYR A 59 0.82 -8.79 -0.60
C TYR A 59 0.44 -10.06 0.18
N LEU A 60 0.51 -9.98 1.51
CA LEU A 60 0.10 -11.07 2.41
C LEU A 60 -1.28 -10.84 3.04
N GLY A 61 -1.65 -9.59 3.30
CA GLY A 61 -2.92 -9.27 3.95
C GLY A 61 -2.95 -7.87 4.57
N LEU A 62 -4.14 -7.38 4.92
CA LEU A 62 -4.29 -6.18 5.76
C LEU A 62 -4.02 -6.50 7.23
N ARG A 63 -3.39 -5.55 7.93
CA ARG A 63 -3.08 -5.58 9.36
C ARG A 63 -4.03 -4.63 10.11
N GLU A 64 -5.23 -5.11 10.37
CA GLU A 64 -6.26 -4.36 11.13
C GLU A 64 -5.86 -4.14 12.61
N ASP A 65 -4.88 -4.89 13.09
CA ASP A 65 -4.29 -4.77 14.43
C ASP A 65 -3.28 -3.61 14.55
N LYS A 66 -2.83 -3.03 13.43
CA LYS A 66 -1.82 -1.96 13.41
C LYS A 66 -2.42 -0.63 12.95
N LYS A 67 -2.00 0.44 13.62
CA LYS A 67 -2.31 1.81 13.20
C LYS A 67 -1.31 2.28 12.13
N PRO A 68 -1.74 3.10 11.14
CA PRO A 68 -0.84 3.63 10.10
C PRO A 68 0.38 4.36 10.68
N GLU A 69 0.20 5.10 11.78
CA GLU A 69 1.26 5.89 12.40
C GLU A 69 2.34 5.02 13.10
N ALA A 70 2.06 3.73 13.30
CA ALA A 70 3.00 2.78 13.88
C ALA A 70 3.92 2.13 12.83
N VAL A 71 3.69 2.38 11.54
CA VAL A 71 4.52 1.85 10.46
C VAL A 71 5.77 2.71 10.33
N VAL A 72 6.93 2.11 10.56
CA VAL A 72 8.25 2.73 10.43
C VAL A 72 9.16 1.84 9.61
N LEU A 73 10.22 2.43 9.05
CA LEU A 73 11.30 1.67 8.42
C LEU A 73 11.97 0.81 9.49
N GLU A 74 11.97 -0.52 9.33
CA GLU A 74 12.72 -1.40 10.21
C GLU A 74 14.23 -1.20 9.95
N THR A 75 14.99 -0.94 11.02
CA THR A 75 16.44 -0.70 11.00
C THR A 75 17.24 -1.98 11.14
#